data_AF-A0A1G2GSM3-F1
#
_entry.id   AF-A0A1G2GSM3-F1
#
_cell.length_a   1.000
_cell.length_b   1.000
_cell.length_c   1.000
_cell.angle_alpha   90.00
_cell.angle_beta   90.00
_cell.angle_gamma   90.00
#
_symmetry.space_group_name_H-M   'P 1'
#
loop_
_entity.id
_entity.type
_entity.pdbx_description
1 polymer ?
#
loop_
_entity_poly.entity_id
_entity_poly.type
_entity_poly.pdbx_seq_one_letter_code
_entity_poly.pdbx_strand_id
1 'polypeptide(L)'
;MMKIQRRKANFVPFRRTRGGVEVYLSQRSKIAKQFPDMWSFWGGGIEEGESPEQAMRREVKEELVYEFPLCTFFGIYYDTAPNEKHIFYAEVGDDFENEIEIKEGQGGKFFSRREIAGLLNLVPGDELALNDLFALLEGR
;
A
#
# COMPACT_ATOMS: atom_id res chain seq x y z
N MET A 1 25.67 12.53 -6.97
CA MET A 1 24.55 13.11 -6.21
C MET A 1 23.69 11.97 -5.71
N MET A 2 23.77 11.60 -4.42
CA MET A 2 22.95 10.50 -3.88
C MET A 2 21.49 10.98 -3.83
N LYS A 3 20.58 10.17 -4.39
CA LYS A 3 19.13 10.48 -4.47
C LYS A 3 18.56 10.60 -3.06
N ILE A 4 17.68 11.58 -2.88
CA ILE A 4 16.95 11.87 -1.63
C ILE A 4 16.26 10.58 -1.15
N GLN A 5 16.66 10.07 0.01
CA GLN A 5 15.95 9.00 0.73
C GLN A 5 14.74 9.61 1.41
N ARG A 6 13.53 9.22 1.01
CA ARG A 6 12.28 9.62 1.66
C ARG A 6 11.78 8.50 2.53
N ARG A 7 11.27 8.83 3.71
CA ARG A 7 10.54 7.90 4.57
C ARG A 7 9.05 8.01 4.27
N LYS A 8 8.41 6.88 4.09
CA LYS A 8 7.00 6.76 3.75
C LYS A 8 6.31 5.80 4.68
N ALA A 9 5.05 6.07 4.97
CA ALA A 9 4.19 5.17 5.71
C ALA A 9 3.06 4.71 4.80
N ASN A 10 2.82 3.40 4.79
CA ASN A 10 1.98 2.76 3.79
C ASN A 10 1.00 1.81 4.45
N PHE A 11 -0.18 1.69 3.85
CA PHE A 11 -1.24 0.80 4.29
C PHE A 11 -1.61 -0.19 3.20
N VAL A 12 -1.79 -1.45 3.60
CA VAL A 12 -2.22 -2.55 2.74
C VAL A 12 -3.49 -3.16 3.33
N PRO A 13 -4.68 -2.72 2.88
CA PRO A 13 -5.91 -3.44 3.14
C PRO A 13 -5.83 -4.82 2.50
N PHE A 14 -6.26 -5.86 3.20
CA PHE A 14 -6.40 -7.19 2.62
C PHE A 14 -7.74 -7.80 2.98
N ARG A 15 -8.23 -8.72 2.17
CA ARG A 15 -9.41 -9.53 2.49
C ARG A 15 -9.15 -11.01 2.23
N ARG A 16 -9.91 -11.87 2.90
CA ARG A 16 -9.90 -13.32 2.68
C ARG A 16 -11.12 -13.72 1.89
N THR A 17 -10.90 -14.22 0.68
CA THR A 17 -11.97 -14.73 -0.18
C THR A 17 -11.90 -16.26 -0.25
N ARG A 18 -12.88 -16.88 -0.91
CA ARG A 18 -12.81 -18.31 -1.27
C ARG A 18 -11.61 -18.65 -2.16
N GLY A 19 -11.10 -17.67 -2.92
CA GLY A 19 -9.96 -17.82 -3.80
C GLY A 19 -8.60 -17.62 -3.13
N GLY A 20 -8.58 -17.26 -1.83
CA GLY A 20 -7.37 -16.98 -1.07
C GLY A 20 -7.32 -15.54 -0.58
N VAL A 21 -6.12 -15.02 -0.40
CA VAL A 21 -5.89 -13.64 0.06
C VAL A 21 -5.83 -12.69 -1.13
N GLU A 22 -6.44 -11.52 -0.98
CA GLU A 22 -6.30 -10.41 -1.91
C GLU A 22 -5.88 -9.15 -1.15
N VAL A 23 -5.02 -8.32 -1.76
CA VAL A 23 -4.57 -7.04 -1.20
C VAL A 23 -5.06 -5.89 -2.07
N TYR A 24 -5.43 -4.77 -1.46
CA TYR A 24 -5.92 -3.59 -2.16
C TYR A 24 -4.78 -2.61 -2.44
N LEU A 25 -4.53 -2.31 -3.71
CA LEU A 25 -3.47 -1.39 -4.15
C LEU A 25 -4.05 -0.15 -4.82
N SER A 26 -3.29 0.94 -4.78
CA SER A 26 -3.59 2.21 -5.43
C SER A 26 -2.96 2.29 -6.81
N GLN A 27 -3.72 2.73 -7.82
CA GLN A 27 -3.15 3.10 -9.12
C GLN A 27 -2.70 4.56 -9.07
N ARG A 28 -1.41 4.80 -9.15
CA ARG A 28 -0.82 6.14 -9.04
C ARG A 28 -1.26 7.04 -10.19
N SER A 29 -1.44 8.33 -9.92
CA SER A 29 -1.78 9.33 -10.94
C SER A 29 -0.76 9.36 -12.10
N LYS A 30 -1.24 9.60 -13.33
CA LYS A 30 -0.40 9.74 -14.54
C LYS A 30 0.59 10.90 -14.46
N ILE A 31 0.32 11.89 -13.60
CA ILE A 31 1.19 13.06 -13.38
C ILE A 31 2.02 12.93 -12.08
N ALA A 32 2.04 11.75 -11.45
CA ALA A 32 2.83 11.54 -10.25
C ALA A 32 4.34 11.74 -10.52
N LYS A 33 5.02 12.47 -9.62
CA LYS A 33 6.46 12.77 -9.75
C LYS A 33 7.35 11.53 -9.79
N GLN A 34 6.91 10.45 -9.15
CA GLN A 34 7.59 9.16 -9.12
C GLN A 34 6.59 8.07 -9.49
N PHE A 35 7.02 7.17 -10.37
CA PHE A 35 6.28 5.99 -10.79
C PHE A 35 4.84 6.32 -11.24
N PRO A 36 4.65 7.22 -12.22
CA PRO A 36 3.31 7.54 -12.73
C PRO A 36 2.67 6.30 -13.37
N ASP A 37 1.35 6.17 -13.22
CA ASP A 37 0.54 5.07 -13.78
C ASP A 37 0.94 3.65 -13.33
N MET A 38 1.67 3.56 -12.21
CA MET A 38 2.06 2.29 -11.60
C MET A 38 1.16 1.97 -10.40
N TRP A 39 1.02 0.69 -10.07
CA TRP A 39 0.38 0.22 -8.84
C TRP A 39 1.34 0.33 -7.66
N SER A 40 0.84 0.80 -6.51
CA SER A 40 1.58 0.90 -5.26
C SER A 40 0.69 0.68 -4.05
N PHE A 41 1.31 0.62 -2.87
CA PHE A 41 0.57 0.76 -1.63
C PHE A 41 -0.12 2.13 -1.53
N TRP A 42 -1.14 2.20 -0.66
CA TRP A 42 -1.72 3.45 -0.19
C TRP A 42 -0.75 4.11 0.79
N GLY A 43 -0.66 5.44 0.78
CA GLY A 43 0.15 6.20 1.71
C GLY A 43 1.18 7.13 1.07
N GLY A 44 1.80 7.93 1.94
CA GLY A 44 2.64 9.03 1.53
C GLY A 44 3.83 9.27 2.45
N GLY A 45 4.25 10.53 2.51
CA GLY A 45 5.45 10.93 3.23
C GLY A 45 5.22 10.95 4.74
N ILE A 46 6.21 10.55 5.52
CA ILE A 46 6.21 10.81 6.97
C ILE A 46 6.65 12.27 7.17
N GLU A 47 5.79 13.09 7.78
CA GLU A 47 6.08 14.48 8.08
C GLU A 47 6.90 14.64 9.37
N GLU A 48 7.43 15.84 9.59
CA GLU A 48 8.22 16.14 10.79
C GLU A 48 7.36 16.02 12.05
N GLY A 49 7.84 15.22 13.01
CA GLY A 49 7.12 14.97 14.27
C GLY A 49 6.12 13.81 14.21
N GLU A 50 5.88 13.20 13.04
CA GLU A 50 5.01 12.03 12.93
C GLU A 50 5.75 10.72 13.21
N SER A 51 5.10 9.82 13.95
CA SER A 51 5.42 8.40 13.90
C SER A 51 4.96 7.81 12.55
N PRO A 52 5.55 6.69 12.09
CA PRO A 52 5.07 6.02 10.89
C PRO A 52 3.58 5.65 10.96
N GLU A 53 3.07 5.27 12.13
CA GLU A 53 1.64 4.95 12.29
C GLU A 53 0.77 6.21 12.17
N GLN A 54 1.19 7.34 12.75
CA GLN A 54 0.48 8.61 12.63
C GLN A 54 0.39 9.07 11.17
N ALA A 55 1.52 9.04 10.46
CA ALA A 55 1.58 9.35 9.03
C ALA A 55 0.67 8.41 8.23
N MET A 56 0.74 7.09 8.47
CA MET A 56 -0.11 6.11 7.79
C MET A 56 -1.60 6.37 8.01
N ARG A 57 -2.03 6.69 9.24
CA ARG A 57 -3.43 7.01 9.56
C ARG A 57 -3.89 8.31 8.90
N ARG A 58 -3.04 9.35 8.88
CA ARG A 58 -3.33 10.61 8.18
C ARG A 58 -3.51 10.36 6.68
N GLU A 59 -2.54 9.70 6.06
CA GLU A 59 -2.55 9.43 4.62
C GLU A 59 -3.75 8.56 4.21
N VAL A 60 -4.10 7.51 4.96
CA VAL A 60 -5.31 6.71 4.66
C VAL A 60 -6.58 7.55 4.77
N LYS A 61 -6.65 8.46 5.75
CA LYS A 61 -7.79 9.38 5.88
C LYS A 61 -7.86 10.36 4.71
N GLU A 62 -6.71 10.86 4.24
CA GLU A 62 -6.59 11.80 3.12
C GLU A 62 -6.90 11.11 1.78
N GLU A 63 -6.33 9.94 1.52
CA GLU A 63 -6.44 9.23 0.23
C GLU A 63 -7.73 8.41 0.09
N LEU A 64 -8.28 7.86 1.18
CA LEU A 64 -9.40 6.90 1.16
C LEU A 64 -10.64 7.34 1.97
N VAL A 65 -10.58 8.44 2.73
CA VAL A 65 -11.65 8.85 3.68
C VAL A 65 -12.06 7.69 4.60
N TYR A 66 -11.06 6.92 5.04
CA TYR A 66 -11.27 5.69 5.78
C TYR A 66 -10.61 5.73 7.15
N GLU A 67 -11.29 5.21 8.16
CA GLU A 67 -10.77 5.03 9.51
C GLU A 67 -10.88 3.56 9.92
N PHE A 68 -9.84 3.04 10.54
CA PHE A 68 -9.78 1.64 10.99
C PHE A 68 -9.28 1.57 12.43
N PRO A 69 -9.87 0.69 13.25
CA PRO A 69 -9.54 0.62 14.68
C PRO A 69 -8.16 0.01 14.92
N LEU A 70 -7.74 -0.96 14.09
CA LEU A 70 -6.51 -1.72 14.30
C LEU A 70 -5.79 -1.98 12.98
N CYS A 71 -4.47 -1.86 13.02
CA CYS A 71 -3.55 -2.29 11.95
C CYS A 71 -2.32 -2.96 12.58
N THR A 72 -1.63 -3.77 11.79
CA THR A 72 -0.39 -4.42 12.21
C THR A 72 0.78 -3.86 11.43
N PHE A 73 1.87 -3.50 12.12
CA PHE A 73 3.13 -3.18 11.46
C PHE A 73 3.73 -4.45 10.87
N PHE A 74 4.02 -4.43 9.57
CA PHE A 74 4.60 -5.55 8.84
C PHE A 74 6.13 -5.47 8.82
N GLY A 75 6.67 -4.34 8.40
CA GLY A 75 8.11 -4.17 8.24
C GLY A 75 8.50 -2.94 7.44
N ILE A 76 9.80 -2.83 7.18
CA ILE A 76 10.41 -1.75 6.37
C ILE A 76 10.98 -2.36 5.10
N TYR A 77 10.59 -1.79 3.95
CA TYR A 77 11.06 -2.19 2.63
C TYR A 77 11.57 -0.98 1.85
N TYR A 78 12.28 -1.22 0.75
CA TYR A 78 12.85 -0.17 -0.08
C TYR A 78 12.46 -0.34 -1.55
N ASP A 79 12.08 0.76 -2.19
CA ASP A 79 11.89 0.78 -3.64
C ASP A 79 13.20 1.17 -4.38
N THR A 80 13.16 1.12 -5.71
CA THR A 80 14.31 1.48 -6.57
C THR A 80 14.66 2.97 -6.57
N ALA A 81 13.81 3.83 -5.98
CA ALA A 81 14.06 5.26 -5.74
C ALA A 81 14.58 5.53 -4.31
N PRO A 82 15.36 4.59 -3.77
CA PRO A 82 15.55 4.28 -2.35
C PRO A 82 14.59 4.91 -1.33
N ASN A 83 13.27 4.87 -1.56
CA ASN A 83 12.33 5.28 -0.51
C ASN A 83 12.24 4.19 0.56
N GLU A 84 12.34 4.57 1.83
CA GLU A 84 12.08 3.70 2.98
C GLU A 84 10.57 3.62 3.22
N LYS A 85 9.98 2.44 3.08
CA LYS A 85 8.54 2.21 3.21
C LYS A 85 8.23 1.43 4.48
N HIS A 86 7.63 2.10 5.45
CA HIS A 86 7.01 1.48 6.62
C HIS A 86 5.66 0.94 6.18
N ILE A 87 5.44 -0.37 6.28
CA ILE A 87 4.24 -1.02 5.78
C ILE A 87 3.40 -1.52 6.94
N PHE A 88 2.12 -1.15 6.92
CA PHE A 88 1.08 -1.62 7.81
C PHE A 88 0.01 -2.35 7.02
N TYR A 89 -0.67 -3.31 7.64
CA TYR A 89 -1.76 -4.04 7.01
C TYR A 89 -2.92 -4.27 7.99
N ALA A 90 -4.12 -4.40 7.45
CA ALA A 90 -5.31 -4.78 8.21
C ALA A 90 -6.29 -5.54 7.32
N GLU A 91 -7.04 -6.44 7.93
CA GLU A 91 -8.14 -7.13 7.26
C GLU A 91 -9.31 -6.16 7.10
N VAL A 92 -9.92 -6.14 5.92
CA VAL A 92 -11.10 -5.33 5.60
C VAL A 92 -12.25 -6.23 5.13
N GLY A 93 -13.47 -5.70 5.23
CA GLY A 93 -14.67 -6.40 4.78
C GLY A 93 -14.72 -6.58 3.27
N ASP A 94 -15.57 -7.50 2.80
CA ASP A 94 -15.78 -7.73 1.37
C ASP A 94 -16.30 -6.48 0.63
N ASP A 95 -17.02 -5.61 1.35
CA ASP A 95 -17.64 -4.39 0.84
C ASP A 95 -16.73 -3.14 0.96
N PHE A 96 -15.45 -3.33 1.27
CA PHE A 96 -14.49 -2.24 1.53
C PHE A 96 -14.48 -1.16 0.44
N GLU A 97 -14.61 -1.51 -0.83
CA GLU A 97 -14.63 -0.54 -1.94
C GLU A 97 -15.83 0.43 -1.88
N ASN A 98 -16.92 0.06 -1.19
CA ASN A 98 -18.08 0.93 -0.94
C ASN A 98 -17.98 1.71 0.39
N GLU A 99 -17.02 1.36 1.25
CA GLU A 99 -16.76 2.03 2.54
C GLU A 99 -15.76 3.18 2.42
N ILE A 100 -15.08 3.29 1.28
CA ILE A 100 -14.02 4.27 1.04
C ILE A 100 -14.43 5.30 -0.02
N GLU A 101 -13.81 6.47 0.03
CA GLU A 101 -13.84 7.45 -1.04
C GLU A 101 -12.41 7.77 -1.48
N ILE A 102 -12.06 7.39 -2.71
CA ILE A 102 -10.72 7.62 -3.26
C ILE A 102 -10.54 9.10 -3.63
N LYS A 103 -9.64 9.80 -2.94
CA LYS A 103 -9.31 11.22 -3.18
C LYS A 103 -8.04 11.41 -4.01
N GLU A 104 -7.13 10.44 -3.99
CA GLU A 104 -5.88 10.48 -4.72
C GLU A 104 -5.64 9.23 -5.57
N GLY A 105 -4.83 9.38 -6.62
CA GLY A 105 -4.59 8.32 -7.61
C GLY A 105 -5.68 8.26 -8.69
N GLN A 106 -5.73 7.13 -9.39
CA GLN A 106 -6.69 6.87 -10.47
C GLN A 106 -7.80 5.90 -10.02
N GLY A 107 -7.63 5.26 -8.85
CA GLY A 107 -8.51 4.23 -8.33
C GLY A 107 -7.73 3.19 -7.55
N GLY A 108 -8.44 2.18 -7.06
CA GLY A 108 -7.87 1.04 -6.37
C GLY A 108 -8.43 -0.28 -6.89
N LYS A 109 -7.70 -1.37 -6.65
CA LYS A 109 -8.14 -2.71 -7.00
C LYS A 109 -7.58 -3.74 -6.03
N PHE A 110 -8.37 -4.77 -5.73
CA PHE A 110 -7.91 -5.99 -5.09
C PHE A 110 -7.13 -6.88 -6.06
N PHE A 111 -5.95 -7.33 -5.62
CA PHE A 111 -5.10 -8.25 -6.36
C PHE A 111 -4.82 -9.49 -5.54
N SER A 112 -4.98 -10.65 -6.16
CA SER A 112 -4.42 -11.91 -5.69
C SER A 112 -2.90 -11.96 -5.93
N ARG A 113 -2.21 -12.84 -5.20
CA ARG A 113 -0.77 -13.11 -5.41
C ARG A 113 -0.45 -13.46 -6.87
N ARG A 114 -1.34 -14.23 -7.52
CA ARG A 114 -1.19 -14.64 -8.92
C ARG A 114 -1.29 -13.45 -9.88
N GLU A 115 -2.23 -12.53 -9.65
CA GLU A 115 -2.35 -11.32 -10.47
C GLU A 115 -1.14 -10.41 -10.32
N ILE A 116 -0.63 -10.23 -9.09
CA ILE A 116 0.60 -9.47 -8.83
C ILE A 116 1.79 -10.04 -9.61
N ALA A 117 1.96 -11.37 -9.66
CA ALA A 117 3.05 -12.00 -10.39
C ALA A 117 3.03 -11.71 -11.91
N GLY A 118 1.86 -11.37 -12.47
CA GLY A 118 1.70 -10.97 -13.87
C GLY A 118 1.65 -9.46 -14.11
N LEU A 119 1.74 -8.64 -13.06
CA LEU A 119 1.50 -7.21 -13.13
C LEU A 119 2.78 -6.46 -13.57
N LEU A 120 2.78 -5.96 -14.80
CA LEU A 120 3.96 -5.30 -15.39
C LEU A 120 4.21 -3.87 -14.87
N ASN A 121 3.17 -3.21 -14.35
CA ASN A 121 3.23 -1.82 -13.91
C ASN A 121 3.17 -1.69 -12.38
N LEU A 122 3.79 -2.61 -11.63
CA LEU A 122 3.98 -2.47 -10.17
C LEU A 122 5.21 -1.60 -9.87
N VAL A 123 5.14 -0.73 -8.85
CA VAL A 123 6.30 0.06 -8.42
C VAL A 123 7.50 -0.85 -8.14
N PRO A 124 8.66 -0.65 -8.81
CA PRO A 124 9.77 -1.58 -8.68
C PRO A 124 10.36 -1.56 -7.26
N GLY A 125 10.48 -2.74 -6.66
CA GLY A 125 10.87 -2.99 -5.28
C GLY A 125 9.71 -3.41 -4.37
N ASP A 126 8.46 -3.09 -4.73
CA ASP A 126 7.28 -3.46 -3.94
C ASP A 126 6.93 -4.95 -4.06
N GLU A 127 7.44 -5.64 -5.08
CA GLU A 127 7.22 -7.08 -5.29
C GLU A 127 7.75 -7.93 -4.13
N LEU A 128 8.86 -7.54 -3.51
CA LEU A 128 9.43 -8.27 -2.37
C LEU A 128 8.51 -8.17 -1.16
N ALA A 129 8.09 -6.94 -0.82
CA ALA A 129 7.18 -6.69 0.28
C ALA A 129 5.83 -7.40 0.10
N LEU A 130 5.28 -7.38 -1.12
CA LEU A 130 4.04 -8.06 -1.44
C LEU A 130 4.16 -9.57 -1.33
N ASN A 131 5.23 -10.17 -1.87
CA ASN A 131 5.44 -11.61 -1.78
C ASN A 131 5.58 -12.10 -0.35
N ASP A 132 6.35 -11.38 0.48
CA ASP A 132 6.50 -11.69 1.90
C ASP A 132 5.17 -11.54 2.65
N LEU A 133 4.41 -10.48 2.36
CA LEU A 133 3.10 -10.24 2.98
C LEU A 133 2.09 -11.34 2.60
N PHE A 134 2.03 -11.75 1.32
CA PHE A 134 1.19 -12.88 0.92
C PHE A 134 1.61 -14.16 1.63
N ALA A 135 2.92 -14.46 1.71
CA ALA A 135 3.40 -15.64 2.43
C ALA A 135 2.98 -15.63 3.91
N LEU A 136 3.02 -14.46 4.56
CA LEU A 136 2.54 -14.27 5.93
C LEU A 136 1.02 -14.52 6.04
N LEU A 137 0.23 -13.94 5.15
CA LEU A 137 -1.24 -13.96 5.21
C LEU A 137 -1.84 -15.31 4.82
N GLU A 138 -1.18 -16.03 3.89
CA GLU A 138 -1.55 -17.37 3.41
C GLU A 138 -1.07 -18.49 4.34
N GLY A 139 0.00 -18.25 5.10
CA GLY A 139 0.58 -19.23 6.04
C GLY A 139 -0.04 -19.23 7.44
N ARG A 140 -1.09 -18.43 7.66
CA ARG A 140 -1.85 -18.36 8.92
C ARG A 140 -3.22 -18.98 8.77
#